data_AF-A0A7C1YX90-F1
#
_entry.id   AF-A0A7C1YX90-F1
#
_cell.length_a   1.000
_cell.length_b   1.000
_cell.length_c   1.000
_cell.angle_alpha   90.00
_cell.angle_beta   90.00
_cell.angle_gamma   90.00
#
_symmetry.space_group_name_H-M   'P 1'
#
loop_
_entity.id
_entity.type
_entity.pdbx_description
1 polymer ?
#
loop_
_entity_poly.entity_id
_entity_poly.type
_entity_poly.pdbx_seq_one_letter_code
_entity_poly.pdbx_strand_id
1 'polypeptide(L)'
;MWQGEDRRPSPCLSPLLNGCIIPTMTPILDDRSLEFISRSPEQTRRLGARLGQLLQGGEVICLEGPLGAGKTVLAQGVGRGWGAVAPLVSPSFVLVREHRRPASDQRLLHVDFYRLERAQEAWGLGLEDWMGDPTVVVIVEWPERAPEVLPEDRLWIRLEFANEARRLLLFTAYGPSYLALLRTFRRAAFGV
;
A
#
# COMPACT_ATOMS: atom_id res chain seq x y z
N MET A 1 -17.77 -52.22 70.89
CA MET A 1 -17.85 -53.48 70.09
C MET A 1 -18.56 -53.10 68.80
N TRP A 2 -17.93 -52.93 67.65
CA TRP A 2 -16.79 -53.62 67.05
C TRP A 2 -15.90 -52.66 66.26
N GLN A 3 -14.61 -52.97 66.22
CA GLN A 3 -13.60 -52.37 65.34
C GLN A 3 -13.74 -52.91 63.92
N GLY A 4 -13.25 -52.13 62.94
CA GLY A 4 -13.13 -52.55 61.54
C GLY A 4 -12.42 -51.48 60.73
N GLU A 5 -11.09 -51.48 60.82
CA GLU A 5 -10.16 -50.67 60.06
C GLU A 5 -10.15 -51.10 58.59
N ASP A 6 -10.20 -50.16 57.64
CA ASP A 6 -9.53 -50.38 56.36
C ASP A 6 -9.00 -49.07 55.74
N ARG A 7 -7.86 -49.21 55.07
CA ARG A 7 -6.91 -48.15 54.72
C ARG A 7 -7.26 -47.48 53.37
N ARG A 8 -7.03 -46.15 53.34
CA ARG A 8 -6.81 -45.16 52.24
C ARG A 8 -6.54 -45.69 50.80
N PRO A 9 -6.83 -44.92 49.70
CA PRO A 9 -6.47 -43.49 49.58
C PRO A 9 -7.41 -42.53 48.80
N SER A 10 -6.98 -41.27 48.84
CA SER A 10 -7.53 -39.97 48.42
C SER A 10 -8.12 -39.87 47.00
N PRO A 11 -8.98 -38.85 46.74
CA PRO A 11 -9.53 -38.59 45.41
C PRO A 11 -8.60 -37.65 44.62
N CYS A 12 -8.04 -38.13 43.51
CA CYS A 12 -7.48 -37.28 42.47
C CYS A 12 -7.98 -37.80 41.13
N LEU A 13 -8.73 -36.95 40.41
CA LEU A 13 -8.55 -36.61 38.99
C LEU A 13 -9.85 -35.98 38.48
N SER A 14 -9.87 -34.64 38.50
CA SER A 14 -10.70 -33.86 37.60
C SER A 14 -10.21 -34.10 36.16
N PRO A 15 -11.10 -34.24 35.17
CA PRO A 15 -10.67 -34.17 33.78
C PRO A 15 -10.36 -32.72 33.43
N LEU A 16 -9.09 -32.49 33.11
CA LEU A 16 -8.61 -31.34 32.37
C LEU A 16 -9.18 -31.33 30.94
N LEU A 17 -9.28 -30.10 30.41
CA LEU A 17 -9.09 -29.73 29.01
C LEU A 17 -10.18 -30.11 28.00
N ASN A 18 -10.90 -29.09 27.52
CA ASN A 18 -10.46 -28.43 26.28
C ASN A 18 -11.31 -27.20 26.01
N GLY A 19 -10.71 -26.02 26.24
CA GLY A 19 -11.17 -24.80 25.60
C GLY A 19 -11.09 -25.02 24.09
N CYS A 20 -12.24 -24.99 23.44
CA CYS A 20 -12.33 -24.99 21.99
C CYS A 20 -11.65 -23.71 21.51
N ILE A 21 -10.35 -23.80 21.22
CA ILE A 21 -9.66 -22.80 20.42
C ILE A 21 -10.24 -22.96 19.04
N ILE A 22 -11.29 -22.20 18.76
CA ILE A 22 -11.75 -21.98 17.40
C ILE A 22 -10.52 -21.44 16.68
N PRO A 23 -9.96 -22.15 15.67
CA PRO A 23 -8.85 -21.59 14.91
C PRO A 23 -9.36 -20.27 14.36
N THR A 24 -8.73 -19.16 14.75
CA THR A 24 -8.96 -17.86 14.11
C THR A 24 -8.83 -18.10 12.62
N MET A 25 -9.96 -18.09 11.91
CA MET A 25 -9.99 -18.28 10.48
C MET A 25 -9.09 -17.22 9.89
N THR A 26 -7.92 -17.63 9.38
CA THR A 26 -7.09 -16.76 8.56
C THR A 26 -7.98 -16.36 7.38
N PRO A 27 -8.31 -15.07 7.20
CA PRO A 27 -9.16 -14.67 6.09
C PRO A 27 -8.48 -15.08 4.78
N ILE A 28 -9.26 -15.56 3.82
CA ILE A 28 -8.76 -15.93 2.47
C ILE A 28 -8.08 -14.74 1.80
N LEU A 29 -8.47 -13.52 2.17
CA LEU A 29 -7.89 -12.27 1.73
C LEU A 29 -6.99 -11.70 2.85
N ASP A 30 -5.71 -11.54 2.52
CA ASP A 30 -4.75 -10.80 3.34
C ASP A 30 -5.25 -9.36 3.53
N ASP A 31 -5.37 -8.90 4.77
CA ASP A 31 -5.86 -7.55 5.07
C ASP A 31 -4.86 -6.46 4.68
N ARG A 32 -3.64 -6.88 4.35
CA ARG A 32 -2.57 -6.06 3.79
C ARG A 32 -2.66 -5.90 2.27
N SER A 33 -3.57 -6.61 1.61
CA SER A 33 -3.72 -6.54 0.17
C SER A 33 -5.14 -6.22 -0.30
N LEU A 34 -5.22 -5.67 -1.50
CA LEU A 34 -6.47 -5.35 -2.18
C LEU A 34 -6.26 -5.53 -3.68
N GLU A 35 -7.21 -6.19 -4.33
CA GLU A 35 -7.19 -6.38 -5.77
C GLU A 35 -8.30 -5.57 -6.44
N PHE A 36 -7.98 -4.99 -7.61
CA PHE A 36 -8.95 -4.27 -8.42
C PHE A 36 -8.76 -4.51 -9.91
N ILE A 37 -9.84 -4.84 -10.60
CA ILE A 37 -9.85 -4.89 -12.07
C ILE A 37 -10.38 -3.56 -12.61
N SER A 38 -9.48 -2.79 -13.19
CA SER A 38 -9.83 -1.62 -14.00
C SER A 38 -10.15 -2.05 -15.44
N ARG A 39 -11.21 -1.46 -16.00
CA ARG A 39 -11.73 -1.73 -17.36
C ARG A 39 -11.48 -0.59 -18.33
N SER A 40 -10.84 0.49 -17.88
CA SER A 40 -10.47 1.61 -18.73
C SER A 40 -9.43 2.51 -18.05
N PRO A 41 -8.66 3.31 -18.81
CA PRO A 41 -7.80 4.34 -18.25
C PRO A 41 -8.57 5.32 -17.34
N GLU A 42 -9.82 5.64 -17.68
CA GLU A 42 -10.64 6.53 -16.86
C GLU A 42 -11.06 5.90 -15.53
N GLN A 43 -11.31 4.60 -15.49
CA GLN A 43 -11.54 3.89 -14.24
C GLN A 43 -10.26 3.88 -13.38
N THR A 44 -9.08 3.70 -13.99
CA THR A 44 -7.79 3.81 -13.30
C THR A 44 -7.57 5.21 -12.71
N ARG A 45 -7.87 6.28 -13.45
CA ARG A 45 -7.79 7.66 -12.94
C ARG A 45 -8.75 7.91 -11.79
N ARG A 46 -10.00 7.44 -11.87
CA ARG A 46 -10.98 7.59 -10.78
C ARG A 46 -10.55 6.83 -9.53
N LEU A 47 -9.98 5.65 -9.70
CA LEU A 47 -9.42 4.88 -8.58
C LEU A 47 -8.25 5.64 -7.93
N GLY A 48 -7.31 6.14 -8.74
CA GLY A 48 -6.22 6.99 -8.27
C GLY A 48 -6.72 8.23 -7.54
N ALA A 49 -7.76 8.89 -8.04
CA ALA A 49 -8.34 10.07 -7.41
C ALA A 49 -8.90 9.78 -6.02
N ARG A 50 -9.54 8.63 -5.83
CA ARG A 50 -10.00 8.20 -4.49
C ARG A 50 -8.83 7.95 -3.55
N LEU A 51 -7.73 7.39 -4.03
CA LEU A 51 -6.52 7.21 -3.22
C LEU A 51 -5.91 8.57 -2.86
N GLY A 52 -5.74 9.47 -3.84
CA GLY A 52 -5.15 10.78 -3.65
C GLY A 52 -5.89 11.68 -2.66
N GLN A 53 -7.22 11.55 -2.57
CA GLN A 53 -8.03 12.26 -1.57
C GLN A 53 -7.70 11.88 -0.12
N LEU A 54 -7.16 10.69 0.09
CA LEU A 54 -6.82 10.19 1.43
C LEU A 54 -5.40 10.58 1.86
N LEU A 55 -4.55 11.03 0.94
CA LEU A 55 -3.15 11.33 1.23
C LEU A 55 -3.02 12.69 1.92
N GLN A 56 -2.32 12.68 3.05
CA GLN A 56 -2.15 13.82 3.95
C GLN A 56 -0.68 14.20 4.14
N GLY A 57 0.26 13.63 3.39
CA GLY A 57 1.71 13.85 3.55
C GLY A 57 2.38 12.72 4.35
N GLY A 58 3.65 12.46 4.07
CA GLY A 58 4.42 11.34 4.58
C GLY A 58 4.25 10.05 3.79
N GLU A 59 3.26 9.95 2.90
CA GLU A 59 3.00 8.71 2.17
C GLU A 59 3.93 8.53 0.96
N VAL A 60 4.45 7.31 0.82
CA VAL A 60 5.23 6.82 -0.31
C VAL A 60 4.44 5.76 -1.04
N ILE A 61 4.11 6.04 -2.31
CA ILE A 61 3.29 5.21 -3.18
C ILE A 61 4.16 4.68 -4.32
N CYS A 62 4.40 3.38 -4.33
CA CYS A 62 5.24 2.68 -5.30
C CYS A 62 4.36 2.10 -6.41
N LEU A 63 4.65 2.42 -7.67
CA LEU A 63 3.92 1.98 -8.85
C LEU A 63 4.81 1.06 -9.71
N GLU A 64 4.60 -0.25 -9.58
CA GLU A 64 5.31 -1.29 -10.33
C GLU A 64 4.44 -1.76 -11.52
N GLY A 65 5.08 -2.14 -12.61
CA GLY A 65 4.43 -2.88 -13.69
C GLY A 65 5.10 -2.66 -15.04
N PRO A 66 4.77 -3.44 -16.08
CA PRO A 66 5.37 -3.30 -17.40
C PRO A 66 5.10 -1.93 -18.04
N LEU A 67 5.86 -1.63 -19.11
CA LEU A 67 5.63 -0.43 -19.92
C LEU A 67 4.20 -0.46 -20.48
N GLY A 68 3.48 0.67 -20.40
CA GLY A 68 2.09 0.75 -20.84
C GLY A 68 1.05 0.12 -19.89
N ALA A 69 1.45 -0.41 -18.73
CA ALA A 69 0.51 -0.94 -17.72
C ALA A 69 -0.43 0.14 -17.15
N GLY A 70 -0.06 1.42 -17.28
CA GLY A 70 -0.89 2.55 -16.84
C GLY A 70 -0.44 3.18 -15.51
N LYS A 71 0.82 3.02 -15.11
CA LYS A 71 1.40 3.63 -13.90
C LYS A 71 1.15 5.15 -13.84
N THR A 72 1.58 5.88 -14.88
CA THR A 72 1.31 7.33 -14.99
C THR A 72 -0.18 7.67 -15.04
N VAL A 73 -1.04 6.80 -15.59
CA VAL A 73 -2.49 7.00 -15.59
C VAL A 73 -3.05 6.94 -14.16
N LEU A 74 -2.54 6.02 -13.34
CA LEU A 74 -2.89 5.96 -11.93
C LEU A 74 -2.34 7.17 -11.17
N ALA A 75 -1.08 7.55 -11.40
CA ALA A 75 -0.44 8.73 -10.80
C ALA A 75 -1.23 10.02 -11.12
N GLN A 76 -1.69 10.20 -12.36
CA GLN A 76 -2.59 11.29 -12.75
C GLN A 76 -3.86 11.34 -11.92
N GLY A 77 -4.47 10.18 -11.70
CA GLY A 77 -5.61 10.04 -10.80
C GLY A 77 -5.27 10.51 -9.40
N VAL A 78 -4.18 9.97 -8.82
CA VAL A 78 -3.71 10.33 -7.48
C VAL A 78 -3.47 11.84 -7.37
N GLY A 79 -2.72 12.44 -8.27
CA GLY A 79 -2.46 13.88 -8.26
C GLY A 79 -3.73 14.73 -8.37
N ARG A 80 -4.72 14.31 -9.19
CA ARG A 80 -6.02 14.98 -9.27
C ARG A 80 -6.78 14.89 -7.95
N GLY A 81 -6.85 13.70 -7.35
CA GLY A 81 -7.52 13.49 -6.06
C GLY A 81 -6.84 14.22 -4.91
N TRP A 82 -5.51 14.27 -4.96
CA TRP A 82 -4.69 15.02 -4.02
C TRP A 82 -4.84 16.53 -4.20
N GLY A 83 -5.32 17.03 -5.34
CA GLY A 83 -5.51 18.48 -5.56
C GLY A 83 -4.26 19.19 -6.10
N ALA A 84 -3.43 18.49 -6.87
CA ALA A 84 -2.37 19.13 -7.64
C ALA A 84 -2.95 20.14 -8.65
N VAL A 85 -2.30 21.30 -8.81
CA VAL A 85 -2.74 22.36 -9.72
C VAL A 85 -2.79 21.88 -11.18
N ALA A 86 -1.73 21.19 -11.59
CA ALA A 86 -1.57 20.68 -12.95
C ALA A 86 -1.63 19.15 -12.94
N PRO A 87 -2.13 18.53 -14.03
CA PRO A 87 -2.07 17.09 -14.19
C PRO A 87 -0.63 16.59 -14.09
N LEU A 88 -0.44 15.46 -13.40
CA LEU A 88 0.85 14.76 -13.39
C LEU A 88 1.15 14.25 -14.81
N VAL A 89 2.37 14.49 -15.25
CA VAL A 89 2.90 14.00 -16.51
C VAL A 89 4.13 13.15 -16.19
N SER A 90 4.38 12.12 -17.00
CA SER A 90 5.48 11.20 -16.72
C SER A 90 6.80 11.96 -16.52
N PRO A 91 7.52 11.76 -15.41
CA PRO A 91 8.78 12.41 -15.17
C PRO A 91 9.95 11.66 -15.83
N SER A 92 9.71 10.66 -16.68
CA SER A 92 10.75 9.77 -17.24
C SER A 92 12.02 10.44 -17.78
N PHE A 93 11.97 11.68 -18.27
CA PHE A 93 13.15 12.43 -18.73
C PHE A 93 13.80 13.32 -17.67
N VAL A 94 13.02 13.84 -16.72
CA VAL A 94 13.49 14.75 -15.67
C VAL A 94 13.69 14.05 -14.33
N LEU A 95 13.32 12.76 -14.25
CA LEU A 95 13.34 11.83 -13.13
C LEU A 95 12.43 12.22 -11.95
N VAL A 96 12.33 13.52 -11.61
CA VAL A 96 11.51 14.04 -10.52
C VAL A 96 10.70 15.25 -10.98
N ARG A 97 9.42 15.31 -10.60
CA ARG A 97 8.56 16.49 -10.75
C ARG A 97 7.89 16.83 -9.42
N GLU A 98 8.02 18.08 -9.00
CA GLU A 98 7.30 18.61 -7.83
C GLU A 98 5.95 19.19 -8.27
N HIS A 99 4.91 18.88 -7.49
CA HIS A 99 3.58 19.45 -7.60
C HIS A 99 3.16 20.04 -6.25
N ARG A 100 2.45 21.18 -6.28
CA ARG A 100 1.94 21.86 -5.08
C ARG A 100 0.43 21.73 -4.98
N ARG A 101 -0.08 21.70 -3.74
CA ARG A 101 -1.51 21.72 -3.39
C ARG A 101 -1.86 23.11 -2.87
N PRO A 102 -2.58 23.98 -3.60
CA PRO A 102 -2.81 25.38 -3.20
C PRO A 102 -3.46 25.57 -1.83
N ALA A 103 -4.24 24.58 -1.37
CA ALA A 103 -4.92 24.61 -0.09
C ALA A 103 -4.00 24.37 1.13
N SER A 104 -2.70 24.12 0.91
CA SER A 104 -1.73 23.77 1.95
C SER A 104 -0.29 24.08 1.51
N ASP A 105 0.70 23.95 2.40
CA ASP A 105 2.12 24.00 2.01
C ASP A 105 2.69 22.61 1.63
N GLN A 106 1.81 21.66 1.33
CA GLN A 106 2.22 20.29 1.01
C GLN A 106 2.71 20.14 -0.42
N ARG A 107 3.61 19.17 -0.59
CA ARG A 107 4.20 18.82 -1.88
C ARG A 107 3.87 17.40 -2.27
N LEU A 108 3.82 17.17 -3.58
CA LEU A 108 3.79 15.84 -4.16
C LEU A 108 4.96 15.73 -5.11
N LEU A 109 5.86 14.79 -4.84
CA LEU A 109 6.97 14.43 -5.72
C LEU A 109 6.55 13.24 -6.58
N HIS A 110 6.53 13.40 -7.90
CA HIS A 110 6.34 12.32 -8.85
C HIS A 110 7.70 11.95 -9.43
N VAL A 111 8.13 10.72 -9.15
CA VAL A 111 9.45 10.18 -9.43
C VAL A 111 9.31 9.01 -10.41
N ASP A 112 10.28 8.83 -11.31
CA ASP A 112 10.34 7.70 -12.24
C ASP A 112 11.77 7.15 -12.35
N PHE A 113 11.96 5.90 -11.94
CA PHE A 113 13.25 5.21 -11.96
C PHE A 113 13.54 4.44 -13.26
N TYR A 114 12.65 4.49 -14.27
CA TYR A 114 12.78 3.74 -15.52
C TYR A 114 14.09 3.99 -16.28
N ARG A 115 14.74 5.13 -16.06
CA ARG A 115 15.97 5.50 -16.77
C ARG A 115 17.24 5.38 -15.94
N LEU A 116 17.14 5.00 -14.68
CA LEU A 116 18.33 4.72 -13.89
C LEU A 116 19.05 3.50 -14.50
N GLU A 117 20.34 3.63 -14.75
CA GLU A 117 21.16 2.49 -15.21
C GLU A 117 21.58 1.62 -14.03
N ARG A 118 21.81 2.26 -12.87
CA ARG A 118 22.17 1.62 -11.61
C ARG A 118 21.28 2.11 -10.48
N ALA A 119 20.94 1.21 -9.58
CA ALA A 119 20.13 1.52 -8.40
C ALA A 119 20.77 2.63 -7.53
N GLN A 120 22.11 2.71 -7.52
CA GLN A 120 22.84 3.74 -6.76
C GLN A 120 22.57 5.18 -7.25
N GLU A 121 22.15 5.36 -8.50
CA GLU A 121 21.81 6.68 -9.04
C GLU A 121 20.57 7.28 -8.34
N ALA A 122 19.71 6.44 -7.75
CA ALA A 122 18.54 6.91 -7.01
C ALA A 122 18.93 7.73 -5.77
N TRP A 123 20.04 7.40 -5.10
CA TRP A 123 20.56 8.19 -3.97
C TRP A 123 20.99 9.60 -4.40
N GLY A 124 21.44 9.75 -5.65
CA GLY A 124 21.80 11.06 -6.21
C GLY A 124 20.60 12.00 -6.41
N LEU A 125 19.36 11.50 -6.31
CA LEU A 125 18.15 12.30 -6.43
C LEU A 125 17.76 13.03 -5.14
N GLY A 126 18.36 12.68 -4.00
CA GLY A 126 18.07 13.28 -2.70
C GLY A 126 16.63 13.05 -2.23
N LEU A 127 16.07 11.86 -2.51
CA LEU A 127 14.69 11.53 -2.14
C LEU A 127 14.54 11.14 -0.67
N GLU A 128 15.64 10.68 -0.06
CA GLU A 128 15.73 10.32 1.35
C GLU A 128 15.35 11.46 2.30
N ASP A 129 15.58 12.71 1.87
CA ASP A 129 15.22 13.91 2.64
C ASP A 129 13.69 14.17 2.63
N TRP A 130 12.96 13.58 1.68
CA TRP A 130 11.54 13.83 1.46
C TRP A 130 10.65 12.64 1.76
N MET A 131 11.15 11.41 1.58
CA MET A 131 10.40 10.19 1.86
C MET A 131 10.14 10.07 3.36
N GLY A 132 8.87 10.16 3.75
CA GLY A 132 8.45 10.15 5.16
C GLY A 132 8.37 11.53 5.80
N ASP A 133 8.71 12.61 5.09
CA ASP A 133 8.41 13.97 5.55
C ASP A 133 6.87 14.14 5.64
N PRO A 134 6.32 14.54 6.80
CA PRO A 134 4.87 14.59 7.03
C PRO A 134 4.14 15.61 6.13
N THR A 135 4.86 16.45 5.39
CA THR A 135 4.33 17.44 4.47
C THR A 135 4.45 17.03 2.99
N VAL A 136 5.11 15.91 2.70
CA VAL A 136 5.40 15.48 1.32
C VAL A 136 4.84 14.11 1.01
N VAL A 137 4.14 14.01 -0.12
CA VAL A 137 3.73 12.73 -0.72
C VAL A 137 4.72 12.39 -1.82
N VAL A 138 5.16 11.14 -1.90
CA VAL A 138 6.05 10.67 -2.96
C VAL A 138 5.37 9.55 -3.76
N ILE A 139 5.29 9.70 -5.08
CA ILE A 139 4.86 8.66 -6.01
C ILE A 139 6.07 8.22 -6.81
N VAL A 140 6.42 6.94 -6.76
CA VAL A 140 7.58 6.38 -7.45
C VAL A 140 7.12 5.39 -8.51
N GLU A 141 7.35 5.70 -9.79
CA GLU A 141 7.24 4.72 -10.88
C GLU A 141 8.52 3.90 -11.03
N TRP A 142 8.36 2.61 -11.35
CA TRP A 142 9.45 1.62 -11.44
C TRP A 142 10.29 1.48 -10.14
N PRO A 143 9.64 1.45 -8.96
CA PRO A 143 10.30 1.35 -7.65
C PRO A 143 11.24 0.14 -7.55
N GLU A 144 10.96 -0.95 -8.27
CA GLU A 144 11.75 -2.18 -8.31
C GLU A 144 13.18 -2.01 -8.85
N ARG A 145 13.50 -0.88 -9.49
CA ARG A 145 14.84 -0.60 -10.01
C ARG A 145 15.83 -0.11 -8.95
N ALA A 146 15.34 0.42 -7.84
CA ALA A 146 16.17 0.89 -6.74
C ALA A 146 15.44 0.63 -5.41
N PRO A 147 15.14 -0.63 -5.05
CA PRO A 147 14.38 -0.94 -3.85
C PRO A 147 15.08 -0.47 -2.57
N GLU A 148 16.41 -0.34 -2.57
CA GLU A 148 17.19 0.07 -1.40
C GLU A 148 16.96 1.52 -0.94
N VAL A 149 16.45 2.40 -1.81
CA VAL A 149 16.15 3.81 -1.46
C VAL A 149 14.76 3.95 -0.84
N LEU A 150 13.90 2.94 -0.99
CA LEU A 150 12.52 3.01 -0.57
C LEU A 150 12.39 2.74 0.94
N PRO A 151 11.50 3.46 1.65
CA PRO A 151 11.26 3.19 3.06
C PRO A 151 10.61 1.83 3.26
N GLU A 152 10.80 1.25 4.45
CA GLU A 152 10.15 0.00 4.86
C GLU A 152 8.62 0.11 4.79
N ASP A 153 8.09 1.22 5.32
CA ASP A 153 6.67 1.55 5.34
C ASP A 153 6.28 2.28 4.05
N ARG A 154 5.42 1.66 3.23
CA ARG A 154 4.99 2.17 1.92
C ARG A 154 3.71 1.48 1.44
N LEU A 155 3.05 2.08 0.45
CA LEU A 155 2.00 1.41 -0.34
C LEU A 155 2.59 0.98 -1.68
N TRP A 156 2.60 -0.32 -1.94
CA TRP A 156 3.03 -0.88 -3.22
C TRP A 156 1.82 -1.21 -4.10
N ILE A 157 1.83 -0.76 -5.34
CA ILE A 157 0.76 -1.00 -6.30
C ILE A 157 1.37 -1.59 -7.55
N ARG A 158 1.09 -2.87 -7.80
CA ARG A 158 1.49 -3.56 -9.03
C ARG A 158 0.36 -3.48 -10.05
N LEU A 159 0.69 -3.05 -11.26
CA LEU A 159 -0.24 -2.97 -12.39
C LEU A 159 0.11 -4.04 -13.42
N GLU A 160 -0.85 -4.87 -13.79
CA GLU A 160 -0.67 -5.95 -14.76
C GLU A 160 -1.73 -5.87 -15.87
N PHE A 161 -1.41 -6.43 -17.04
CA PHE A 161 -2.38 -6.63 -18.11
C PHE A 161 -3.26 -7.82 -17.78
N ALA A 162 -4.53 -7.59 -17.43
CA ALA A 162 -5.50 -8.68 -17.29
C ALA A 162 -5.98 -9.17 -18.68
N ASN A 163 -6.04 -8.24 -19.64
CA ASN A 163 -6.15 -8.48 -21.09
C ASN A 163 -5.83 -7.14 -21.80
N GLU A 164 -6.09 -7.05 -23.11
CA GLU A 164 -5.83 -5.84 -23.90
C GLU A 164 -6.48 -4.57 -23.28
N ALA A 165 -7.74 -4.67 -22.85
CA ALA A 165 -8.53 -3.54 -22.37
C ALA A 165 -8.53 -3.36 -20.84
N ARG A 166 -8.15 -4.39 -20.08
CA ARG A 166 -8.27 -4.42 -18.62
C ARG A 166 -6.90 -4.40 -17.94
N ARG A 167 -6.86 -3.82 -16.75
CA ARG A 167 -5.69 -3.83 -15.88
C ARG A 167 -6.07 -4.44 -14.54
N LEU A 168 -5.23 -5.33 -14.04
CA LEU A 168 -5.28 -5.78 -12.66
C LEU A 168 -4.37 -4.87 -11.85
N LEU A 169 -4.89 -4.33 -10.74
CA LEU A 169 -4.15 -3.52 -9.79
C LEU A 169 -4.12 -4.26 -8.45
N LEU A 170 -2.93 -4.62 -8.01
CA LEU A 170 -2.67 -5.31 -6.75
C LEU A 170 -2.03 -4.31 -5.80
N PHE A 171 -2.75 -3.94 -4.75
CA PHE A 171 -2.27 -3.05 -3.70
C PHE A 171 -1.75 -3.90 -2.55
N THR A 172 -0.58 -3.57 -2.03
CA THR A 172 0.05 -4.21 -0.87
C THR A 172 0.57 -3.13 0.07
N ALA A 173 0.07 -3.11 1.30
CA ALA A 173 0.48 -2.16 2.32
C ALA A 173 1.60 -2.74 3.20
N TYR A 174 2.65 -1.95 3.38
CA TYR A 174 3.77 -2.22 4.29
C TYR A 174 3.76 -1.17 5.39
N GLY A 175 3.74 -1.63 6.65
CA GLY A 175 3.68 -0.75 7.82
C GLY A 175 2.25 -0.42 8.30
N PRO A 176 2.10 -0.10 9.60
CA PRO A 176 0.79 0.10 10.23
C PRO A 176 -0.02 1.26 9.63
N SER A 177 0.65 2.37 9.30
CA SER A 177 -0.01 3.55 8.69
C SER A 177 -0.60 3.23 7.32
N TYR A 178 0.12 2.46 6.50
CA TYR A 178 -0.34 2.08 5.17
C TYR A 178 -1.43 1.01 5.21
N LEU A 179 -1.45 0.15 6.24
CA LEU A 179 -2.58 -0.75 6.48
C LEU A 179 -3.85 0.03 6.81
N ALA A 180 -3.75 1.06 7.65
CA ALA A 180 -4.88 1.95 7.94
C ALA A 180 -5.35 2.71 6.69
N LEU A 181 -4.40 3.21 5.89
CA LEU A 181 -4.69 3.84 4.60
C LEU A 181 -5.42 2.88 3.65
N LEU A 182 -4.91 1.65 3.47
CA LEU A 182 -5.49 0.67 2.54
C LEU A 182 -6.89 0.24 2.98
N ARG A 183 -7.11 0.06 4.30
CA ARG A 183 -8.45 -0.21 4.86
C ARG A 183 -9.42 0.93 4.60
N THR A 184 -8.99 2.18 4.79
CA THR A 184 -9.81 3.37 4.51
C THR A 184 -10.09 3.49 3.02
N PHE A 185 -9.09 3.25 2.18
CA PHE A 185 -9.20 3.25 0.74
C PHE A 185 -10.16 2.19 0.24
N ARG A 186 -10.14 0.97 0.79
CA ARG A 186 -11.10 -0.09 0.48
C ARG A 186 -12.55 0.37 0.73
N ARG A 187 -12.81 1.00 1.88
CA ARG A 187 -14.14 1.56 2.19
C ARG A 187 -14.55 2.64 1.20
N ALA A 188 -13.66 3.59 0.92
CA ALA A 188 -13.93 4.70 0.00
C ALA A 188 -14.07 4.26 -1.47
N ALA A 189 -13.32 3.25 -1.90
CA ALA A 189 -13.31 2.76 -3.28
C ALA A 189 -14.48 1.83 -3.59
N PHE A 190 -14.95 1.04 -2.62
CA PHE A 190 -15.96 0.00 -2.84
C PHE A 190 -17.27 0.20 -2.08
N GLY A 191 -17.32 1.13 -1.12
CA GLY A 191 -18.53 1.39 -0.33
C GLY A 191 -18.89 0.28 0.66
N VAL A 192 -17.89 -0.49 1.12
CA VAL A 192 -18.05 -1.62 2.06
C VAL A 192 -17.17 -1.41 3.28
#